data_AF-A0A938T6J9-F1
#
_entry.id   AF-A0A938T6J9-F1
#
_cell.length_a   1.000
_cell.length_b   1.000
_cell.length_c   1.000
_cell.angle_alpha   90.00
_cell.angle_beta   90.00
_cell.angle_gamma   90.00
#
_symmetry.space_group_name_H-M   'P 1'
#
loop_
_entity.id
_entity.type
_entity.pdbx_description
1 polymer ?
#
loop_
_entity_poly.entity_id
_entity_poly.type
_entity_poly.pdbx_seq_one_letter_code
_entity_poly.pdbx_strand_id
1 'polypeptide(L)' 'MKKIKPIGWFEIYINDFERAKNFYGELFGWEFQLSQGSRTLYWNINTGNGSLKGGFAKKSKSNMKGNP' A
#
# COMPACT_ATOMS: atom_id res chain seq x y z
N MET A 1 -16.58 -18.72 -20.26
CA MET A 1 -15.42 -18.55 -19.33
C MET A 1 -15.82 -17.59 -18.22
N LYS A 2 -15.52 -17.89 -16.96
CA LYS A 2 -15.82 -17.03 -15.80
C LYS A 2 -14.75 -15.93 -15.72
N LYS A 3 -15.13 -14.65 -15.80
CA LYS A 3 -14.18 -13.54 -15.57
C LYS A 3 -13.82 -13.50 -14.08
N ILE A 4 -12.55 -13.73 -13.75
CA ILE A 4 -12.02 -13.48 -12.41
C ILE A 4 -11.83 -11.97 -12.28
N LYS A 5 -12.41 -11.36 -11.25
CA LYS A 5 -12.11 -9.97 -10.90
C LYS A 5 -10.85 -9.98 -10.03
N PRO A 6 -9.69 -9.51 -10.52
CA PRO A 6 -8.49 -9.42 -9.69
C PRO A 6 -8.72 -8.41 -8.56
N ILE A 7 -8.01 -8.59 -7.44
CA ILE A 7 -7.93 -7.56 -6.40
C ILE A 7 -7.36 -6.30 -7.07
N GLY A 8 -8.09 -5.19 -7.00
CA GLY A 8 -7.69 -3.92 -7.64
C GLY A 8 -6.79 -3.06 -6.77
N TRP A 9 -6.91 -3.15 -5.44
CA TRP A 9 -6.15 -2.33 -4.48
C TRP A 9 -6.04 -3.00 -3.11
N PHE A 10 -4.97 -2.72 -2.36
CA PHE A 10 -4.82 -3.13 -0.96
C PHE A 10 -4.17 -2.03 -0.11
N GLU A 11 -4.41 -2.08 1.20
CA GLU A 11 -3.87 -1.11 2.17
C GLU A 11 -3.05 -1.84 3.24
N ILE A 12 -1.87 -1.31 3.57
CA ILE A 12 -1.05 -1.77 4.69
C ILE A 12 -0.82 -0.57 5.62
N TYR A 13 -1.28 -0.70 6.86
CA TYR A 13 -1.03 0.29 7.88
C TYR A 13 0.33 0.07 8.51
N ILE A 14 1.17 1.10 8.45
CA ILE A 14 2.54 1.05 8.94
C ILE A 14 2.79 2.16 9.97
N ASN A 15 3.66 1.86 10.94
CA ASN A 15 4.14 2.85 11.91
C ASN A 15 5.43 3.52 11.44
N ASP A 16 6.23 2.80 10.64
CA ASP A 16 7.55 3.19 10.17
C ASP A 16 7.66 2.86 8.68
N PHE A 17 7.85 3.89 7.86
CA PHE A 17 7.94 3.77 6.41
C PHE A 17 9.26 3.17 5.96
N GLU A 18 10.39 3.58 6.53
CA GLU A 18 11.70 3.10 6.08
C GLU A 18 11.86 1.61 6.38
N ARG A 19 11.42 1.17 7.58
CA ARG A 19 11.42 -0.25 7.91
C ARG A 19 10.53 -1.06 6.97
N ALA A 20 9.33 -0.57 6.66
CA ALA A 20 8.40 -1.26 5.76
C ALA A 20 8.92 -1.30 4.32
N LYS A 21 9.43 -0.17 3.82
CA LYS A 21 10.04 -0.05 2.49
C LYS A 21 11.18 -1.05 2.32
N ASN A 22 12.10 -1.15 3.29
CA ASN A 22 13.20 -2.10 3.21
C ASN A 22 12.69 -3.55 3.18
N PHE A 23 11.81 -3.92 4.11
CA PHE A 23 11.29 -5.28 4.19
C PHE A 23 10.52 -5.71 2.92
N TYR A 24 9.53 -4.91 2.49
CA TYR A 24 8.69 -5.26 1.34
C TYR A 24 9.42 -5.05 0.01
N GLY A 25 10.36 -4.10 -0.05
CA GLY A 25 11.24 -3.89 -1.20
C GLY A 25 12.19 -5.07 -1.40
N GLU A 26 12.87 -5.54 -0.35
CA GLU A 26 13.77 -6.69 -0.43
C GLU A 26 13.02 -7.99 -0.73
N LEU A 27 11.88 -8.22 -0.07
CA LEU A 27 11.16 -9.48 -0.18
C LEU A 27 10.40 -9.64 -1.51
N PHE A 28 9.81 -8.55 -2.02
CA PHE A 28 8.92 -8.62 -3.18
C PHE A 28 9.36 -7.76 -4.37
N GLY A 29 10.45 -7.00 -4.25
CA GLY A 29 10.86 -6.05 -5.29
C GLY A 29 9.87 -4.91 -5.49
N TRP A 30 9.09 -4.55 -4.46
CA TRP A 30 8.09 -3.48 -4.56
C TRP A 30 8.73 -2.09 -4.50
N GLU A 31 8.12 -1.15 -5.21
CA GLU A 31 8.53 0.25 -5.21
C GLU A 31 7.48 1.14 -4.55
N PHE A 32 7.92 2.25 -3.96
CA PHE A 32 7.09 3.12 -3.13
C PHE A 32 7.24 4.57 -3.55
N GLN A 33 6.11 5.26 -3.74
CA GLN A 33 6.08 6.66 -4.16
C GLN A 33 5.18 7.48 -3.25
N LEU A 34 5.69 8.58 -2.70
CA LEU A 34 4.91 9.48 -1.85
C LEU A 34 3.78 10.11 -2.68
N SER A 35 2.55 10.01 -2.19
CA SER A 35 1.38 10.61 -2.84
C SER A 35 1.28 12.10 -2.50
N GLN A 36 1.53 12.96 -3.51
CA GLN A 36 1.56 14.42 -3.33
C GLN A 36 0.18 15.07 -3.14
N GLY A 37 -0.91 14.30 -3.23
CA GLY A 37 -2.29 14.80 -3.08
C GLY A 37 -3.02 14.31 -1.83
N SER A 38 -2.38 13.52 -0.98
CA SER A 38 -3.05 12.93 0.18
C SER A 38 -3.10 13.89 1.37
N ARG A 39 -4.25 13.94 2.07
CA ARG A 39 -4.39 14.69 3.33
C ARG A 39 -3.53 14.11 4.47
N THR A 40 -3.05 12.89 4.31
CA THR A 40 -2.24 12.15 5.28
C THR A 40 -1.01 11.56 4.60
N LEU A 41 0.08 11.33 5.34
CA LEU A 41 1.26 10.64 4.79
C LEU A 41 0.87 9.27 4.22
N TYR A 42 1.02 9.15 2.91
CA TYR A 42 0.56 8.03 2.12
C TYR A 42 1.54 7.72 1.00
N TRP A 43 1.89 6.45 0.83
CA TRP A 43 2.76 6.00 -0.25
C TRP A 43 2.03 4.99 -1.14
N ASN A 44 2.05 5.24 -2.44
CA ASN A 44 1.59 4.29 -3.44
C ASN A 44 2.60 3.16 -3.56
N ILE A 45 2.11 1.92 -3.60
CA ILE A 45 2.89 0.70 -3.80
C ILE A 45 2.75 0.28 -5.27
N ASN A 46 3.90 0.07 -5.92
CA ASN A 46 3.99 -0.52 -7.24
C ASN A 46 4.57 -1.94 -7.13
N THR A 47 3.78 -2.95 -7.52
CA THR A 47 4.19 -4.36 -7.46
C THR A 47 4.73 -4.90 -8.78
N GLY A 48 5.09 -4.04 -9.75
CA GLY A 48 5.60 -4.46 -11.06
C GLY A 48 4.52 -4.80 -12.10
N ASN A 49 4.89 -5.56 -13.14
CA ASN A 49 4.05 -5.86 -14.31
C ASN A 49 2.77 -6.62 -13.93
N GLY A 50 1.63 -5.91 -13.87
CA GLY A 50 0.35 -6.60 -13.92
C GLY A 50 -0.82 -5.89 -13.26
N SER A 51 -1.01 -6.04 -11.96
CA SER A 51 -2.42 -6.11 -11.51
C SER A 51 -2.72 -5.61 -10.11
N LEU A 52 -1.72 -5.47 -9.24
CA LEU A 52 -1.97 -5.11 -7.86
C LEU A 52 -1.25 -3.80 -7.53
N LYS A 53 -2.03 -2.80 -7.13
CA LYS A 53 -1.51 -1.57 -6.57
C LYS A 53 -1.95 -1.49 -5.12
N GLY A 54 -1.26 -0.69 -4.31
CA GLY A 54 -1.63 -0.57 -2.92
C GLY A 54 -1.13 0.68 -2.26
N GLY A 55 -1.34 0.72 -0.96
CA GLY A 55 -1.05 1.84 -0.09
C GLY A 55 -0.28 1.47 1.14
N PHE A 56 0.71 2.30 1.47
CA PHE A 56 1.11 2.48 2.86
C PHE A 56 0.41 3.70 3.42
N ALA A 57 -0.46 3.47 4.39
CA ALA A 57 -1.06 4.51 5.20
C ALA A 57 -0.36 4.56 6.56
N LYS A 58 0.08 5.76 6.98
CA LYS A 58 0.56 5.93 8.35
C LYS A 58 -0.55 5.57 9.34
N LYS A 59 -0.23 4.74 10.33
CA LYS A 59 -1.18 4.37 11.38
C LYS A 59 -1.54 5.60 12.21
N SER A 60 -2.79 6.03 12.12
CA SER A 60 -3.42 7.04 12.99
C SER A 60 -4.38 6.34 13.96
N LYS A 61 -4.61 6.90 15.17
CA LYS A 61 -5.62 6.39 16.11
C LYS A 61 -7.02 6.30 15.46
N SER A 62 -7.33 7.14 14.48
CA SER A 62 -8.59 7.10 13.70
C SER A 62 -8.71 5.89 12.78
N ASN A 63 -7.58 5.38 12.26
CA ASN A 63 -7.55 4.31 11.25
C ASN A 63 -7.55 2.91 11.88
N MET A 64 -7.63 2.81 13.22
CA MET A 64 -7.77 1.54 13.95
C MET A 64 -9.18 0.96 13.90
N LYS A 65 -10.19 1.77 13.53
CA LYS A 65 -11.53 1.30 13.21
C LYS A 65 -11.57 1.13 11.71
N GLY A 66 -11.23 -0.07 11.22
CA GLY A 66 -11.33 -0.38 9.79
C GLY A 66 -12.65 0.14 9.26
N ASN A 67 -12.61 0.92 8.19
CA ASN A 67 -13.82 1.35 7.51
C ASN A 67 -14.51 0.06 7.00
N PRO A 68 -15.78 -0.21 7.37
CA PRO A 68 -16.47 -1.41 6.89
C PRO A 68 -16.54 -1.47 5.37
#